data_AF-A0A359IBZ4-F1
#
_entry.id   AF-A0A359IBZ4-F1
#
_cell.length_a   1.000
_cell.length_b   1.000
_cell.length_c   1.000
_cell.angle_alpha   90.00
_cell.angle_beta   90.00
_cell.angle_gamma   90.00
#
_symmetry.space_group_name_H-M   'P 1'
#
loop_
_entity.id
_entity.type
_entity.pdbx_description
1 polymer ?
#
loop_
_entity_poly.entity_id
_entity_poly.type
_entity_poly.pdbx_seq_one_letter_code
_entity_poly.pdbx_strand_id
1 'polypeptide(L)'
;MKFVKSVVLLLMCTALLWGRSFAVLEFRELQSDFKAQTDPELDMDMNYCSVLRVESTRAVEISLKEKTYRTEKIGPGKFYFYFSAREKSLTLQSRNYEPLTIEAPDRGFKPGIVYFLRVDTHDDVDVSIRVNPPNANIRIDRDLWAQNTGKLTPGSHSLEITLEGYDPIHETLQIENRAAVFNYT
;
A
#
# COMPACT_ATOMS: atom_id res chain seq x y z
N MET A 1 15.76 -12.63 -46.21
CA MET A 1 16.57 -12.43 -44.99
C MET A 1 15.64 -12.60 -43.79
N LYS A 2 15.79 -13.67 -43.01
CA LYS A 2 14.93 -13.99 -41.87
C LYS A 2 15.56 -13.38 -40.61
N PHE A 3 14.90 -12.38 -40.03
CA PHE A 3 15.30 -11.83 -38.74
C PHE A 3 14.83 -12.78 -37.64
N VAL A 4 15.78 -13.44 -37.01
CA VAL A 4 15.62 -14.08 -35.69
C VAL A 4 16.66 -13.44 -34.79
N LYS A 5 16.27 -13.13 -33.55
CA LYS A 5 17.02 -12.70 -32.35
C LYS A 5 16.33 -11.45 -31.76
N SER A 6 15.92 -11.37 -30.51
CA SER A 6 16.10 -12.22 -29.34
C SER A 6 14.96 -11.92 -28.38
N VAL A 7 14.32 -12.94 -27.84
CA VAL A 7 13.44 -12.79 -26.68
C VAL A 7 14.36 -12.60 -25.48
N VAL A 8 14.40 -11.38 -24.94
CA VAL A 8 14.99 -11.13 -23.62
C VAL A 8 13.97 -11.62 -22.60
N LEU A 9 14.19 -12.84 -22.09
CA LEU A 9 13.49 -13.34 -20.92
C LEU A 9 14.08 -12.64 -19.70
N LEU A 10 13.46 -11.52 -19.30
CA LEU A 10 13.80 -10.79 -18.08
C LEU A 10 13.33 -11.64 -16.88
N LEU A 11 14.22 -12.48 -16.37
CA LEU A 11 14.00 -13.21 -15.12
C LEU A 11 14.13 -12.21 -13.96
N MET A 12 13.06 -11.49 -13.65
CA MET A 12 12.95 -10.78 -12.38
C MET A 12 12.83 -11.82 -11.28
N CYS A 13 13.96 -12.20 -10.68
CA CYS A 13 13.94 -12.64 -9.29
C CYS A 13 13.53 -11.43 -8.46
N THR A 14 12.22 -11.21 -8.30
CA THR A 14 11.72 -10.38 -7.22
C THR A 14 12.06 -11.14 -5.94
N ALA A 15 13.19 -10.79 -5.33
CA ALA A 15 13.39 -10.99 -3.93
C ALA A 15 12.20 -10.32 -3.27
N LEU A 16 11.23 -11.14 -2.89
CA LEU A 16 10.09 -10.81 -2.07
C LEU A 16 10.67 -10.33 -0.73
N LEU A 17 11.07 -9.07 -0.68
CA LEU A 17 11.21 -8.31 0.54
C LEU A 17 9.77 -7.90 0.86
N TRP A 18 9.13 -8.59 1.79
CA TRP A 18 7.72 -8.31 2.14
C TRP A 18 7.73 -7.02 2.96
N GLY A 19 7.94 -5.89 2.28
CA GLY A 19 7.87 -4.55 2.83
C GLY A 19 6.45 -4.03 2.78
N ARG A 20 6.11 -3.11 3.69
CA ARG A 20 4.82 -2.42 3.65
C ARG A 20 4.70 -1.73 2.30
N SER A 21 3.58 -1.87 1.62
CA SER A 21 3.41 -1.35 0.26
C SER A 21 2.05 -0.70 0.08
N PHE A 22 1.91 0.11 -0.97
CA PHE A 22 0.62 0.63 -1.39
C PHE A 22 0.01 -0.28 -2.45
N ALA A 23 -1.30 -0.49 -2.37
CA ALA A 23 -2.06 -1.13 -3.43
C ALA A 23 -2.98 -0.08 -4.07
N VAL A 24 -2.90 0.09 -5.40
CA VAL A 24 -3.81 0.99 -6.12
C VAL A 24 -5.19 0.35 -6.17
N LEU A 25 -6.18 1.04 -5.64
CA LEU A 25 -7.59 0.64 -5.75
C LEU A 25 -8.28 1.33 -6.92
N GLU A 26 -7.92 2.60 -7.16
CA GLU A 26 -8.56 3.42 -8.19
C GLU A 26 -7.62 4.54 -8.63
N PHE A 27 -7.53 4.78 -9.93
CA PHE A 27 -6.87 5.96 -10.48
C PHE A 27 -7.65 6.48 -11.70
N ARG A 28 -8.10 7.74 -11.64
CA ARG A 28 -8.87 8.36 -12.73
C ARG A 28 -8.89 9.89 -12.67
N GLU A 29 -9.31 10.51 -13.76
CA GLU A 29 -9.69 11.92 -13.79
C GLU A 29 -11.00 12.13 -13.00
N LEU A 30 -11.07 13.19 -12.18
CA LEU A 30 -12.26 13.50 -11.38
C LEU A 30 -12.94 14.75 -11.96
N GLN A 31 -13.87 14.53 -12.90
CA GLN A 31 -14.56 15.59 -13.65
C GLN A 31 -15.40 16.52 -12.77
N SER A 32 -15.86 16.05 -11.61
CA SER A 32 -16.77 16.78 -10.71
C SER A 32 -16.06 17.46 -9.54
N ASP A 33 -14.73 17.48 -9.53
CA ASP A 33 -13.93 18.17 -8.51
C ASP A 33 -13.24 19.36 -9.14
N PHE A 34 -13.73 20.54 -8.80
CA PHE A 34 -13.26 21.80 -9.35
C PHE A 34 -12.13 22.40 -8.52
N LYS A 35 -11.52 21.67 -7.57
CA LYS A 35 -10.49 22.21 -6.67
C LYS A 35 -9.36 22.92 -7.44
N ALA A 36 -8.86 22.31 -8.51
CA ALA A 36 -7.82 22.89 -9.36
C ALA A 36 -8.24 24.20 -10.08
N GLN A 37 -9.55 24.46 -10.19
CA GLN A 37 -10.12 25.66 -10.82
C GLN A 37 -10.51 26.72 -9.78
N THR A 38 -11.09 26.32 -8.65
CA THR A 38 -11.57 27.23 -7.60
C THR A 38 -10.45 27.72 -6.69
N ASP A 39 -9.36 26.96 -6.59
CA ASP A 39 -8.19 27.26 -5.78
C ASP A 39 -6.93 26.89 -6.58
N PRO A 40 -6.62 27.61 -7.66
CA PRO A 40 -5.53 27.26 -8.57
C PRO A 40 -4.15 27.57 -7.96
N GLU A 41 -3.16 26.81 -8.39
CA GLU A 41 -1.72 27.07 -8.15
C GLU A 41 -1.01 27.11 -9.51
N LEU A 42 0.06 27.90 -9.63
CA LEU A 42 0.86 27.98 -10.85
C LEU A 42 2.19 27.26 -10.68
N ASP A 43 2.62 26.58 -11.75
CA ASP A 43 3.95 25.99 -11.83
C ASP A 43 5.03 27.06 -12.12
N MET A 44 6.30 26.65 -12.16
CA MET A 44 7.43 27.56 -12.42
C MET A 44 7.37 28.26 -13.79
N ASP A 45 6.60 27.71 -14.74
CA ASP A 45 6.42 28.27 -16.08
C ASP A 45 5.06 28.96 -16.24
N MET A 46 4.43 29.35 -15.12
CA MET A 46 3.15 30.05 -15.06
C MET A 46 1.97 29.26 -15.65
N ASN A 47 2.07 27.93 -15.72
CA ASN A 47 0.95 27.06 -16.11
C ASN A 47 0.15 26.65 -14.88
N TYR A 48 -1.16 26.46 -15.03
CA TYR A 48 -1.97 25.90 -13.96
C TYR A 48 -1.49 24.49 -13.59
N CYS A 49 -1.27 24.26 -12.29
CA CYS A 49 -1.00 22.95 -11.77
C CYS A 49 -2.17 21.99 -12.02
N SER A 50 -1.84 20.72 -12.18
CA SER A 50 -2.77 19.62 -11.95
C SER A 50 -2.87 19.36 -10.44
N VAL A 51 -3.96 18.74 -10.00
CA VAL A 51 -4.15 18.35 -8.59
C VAL A 51 -4.31 16.85 -8.49
N LEU A 52 -3.55 16.19 -7.61
CA LEU A 52 -3.75 14.80 -7.24
C LEU A 52 -4.47 14.76 -5.89
N ARG A 53 -5.72 14.31 -5.89
CA ARG A 53 -6.45 13.94 -4.68
C ARG A 53 -6.12 12.50 -4.33
N VAL A 54 -5.40 12.31 -3.22
CA VAL A 54 -5.06 10.99 -2.71
C VAL A 54 -5.95 10.65 -1.52
N GLU A 55 -6.54 9.46 -1.53
CA GLU A 55 -7.22 8.89 -0.38
C GLU A 55 -6.71 7.49 -0.08
N SER A 56 -6.06 7.34 1.07
CA SER A 56 -5.73 6.03 1.63
C SER A 56 -6.88 5.51 2.51
N THR A 57 -7.13 4.21 2.44
CA THR A 57 -8.04 3.49 3.36
C THR A 57 -7.59 3.58 4.82
N ARG A 58 -6.29 3.77 5.08
CA ARG A 58 -5.68 3.89 6.40
C ARG A 58 -5.04 5.26 6.58
N ALA A 59 -4.95 5.71 7.83
CA ALA A 59 -4.31 6.98 8.15
C ALA A 59 -2.79 6.89 8.01
N VAL A 60 -2.29 7.17 6.81
CA VAL A 60 -0.86 7.16 6.45
C VAL A 60 -0.45 8.53 5.97
N GLU A 61 0.71 9.02 6.44
CA GLU A 61 1.30 10.26 5.92
C GLU A 61 1.90 9.98 4.54
N ILE A 62 1.42 10.69 3.52
CA ILE A 62 1.85 10.50 2.13
C ILE A 62 2.47 11.81 1.63
N SER A 63 3.55 11.70 0.87
CA SER A 63 4.12 12.79 0.07
C SER A 63 4.33 12.33 -1.37
N LEU A 64 4.50 13.28 -2.28
CA LEU A 64 5.01 12.98 -3.62
C LEU A 64 6.53 13.17 -3.66
N LYS A 65 7.21 12.32 -4.43
CA LYS A 65 8.63 12.48 -4.74
C LYS A 65 8.85 13.70 -5.65
N GLU A 66 7.92 13.92 -6.58
CA GLU A 66 7.93 15.04 -7.50
C GLU A 66 7.69 16.35 -6.75
N LYS A 67 8.08 17.47 -7.36
CA LYS A 67 7.87 18.77 -6.75
C LYS A 67 6.38 19.04 -6.60
N THR A 68 5.95 19.23 -5.36
CA THR A 68 4.64 19.78 -5.04
C THR A 68 4.75 21.29 -4.87
N TYR A 69 3.88 22.03 -5.53
CA TYR A 69 3.79 23.49 -5.40
C TYR A 69 2.98 23.86 -4.16
N ARG A 70 2.02 23.01 -3.81
CA ARG A 70 1.23 23.07 -2.59
C ARG A 70 0.80 21.67 -2.21
N THR A 71 0.74 21.43 -0.90
CA THR A 71 0.15 20.21 -0.31
C THR A 71 -0.90 20.64 0.70
N GLU A 72 -2.09 20.06 0.62
CA GLU A 72 -3.18 20.31 1.56
C GLU A 72 -3.61 18.98 2.17
N LYS A 73 -3.50 18.85 3.49
CA LYS A 73 -4.01 17.69 4.22
C LYS A 73 -5.48 17.93 4.55
N ILE A 74 -6.36 17.18 3.90
CA ILE A 74 -7.82 17.32 4.03
C ILE A 74 -8.43 16.31 5.02
N GLY A 75 -7.63 15.35 5.50
CA GLY A 75 -8.02 14.40 6.53
C GLY A 75 -6.94 13.35 6.81
N PRO A 76 -7.16 12.42 7.75
CA PRO A 76 -6.25 11.30 7.98
C PRO A 76 -6.11 10.45 6.71
N GLY A 77 -4.89 10.33 6.17
CA GLY A 77 -4.64 9.59 4.92
C GLY A 77 -5.20 10.26 3.66
N LYS A 78 -5.62 11.53 3.73
CA LYS A 78 -6.25 12.25 2.61
C LYS A 78 -5.56 13.57 2.31
N PHE A 79 -5.18 13.77 1.06
CA PHE A 79 -4.36 14.90 0.63
C PHE A 79 -4.76 15.42 -0.75
N TYR A 80 -4.56 16.72 -0.96
CA TYR A 80 -4.37 17.29 -2.30
C TYR A 80 -2.90 17.63 -2.51
N PHE A 81 -2.36 17.24 -3.66
CA PHE A 81 -1.02 17.64 -4.11
C PHE A 81 -1.13 18.42 -5.42
N TYR A 82 -0.56 19.63 -5.44
CA TYR A 82 -0.48 20.45 -6.65
C TYR A 82 0.83 20.19 -7.35
N PHE A 83 0.78 19.72 -8.59
CA PHE A 83 1.95 19.28 -9.34
C PHE A 83 1.91 19.79 -10.79
N SER A 84 3.06 19.75 -11.46
CA SER A 84 3.17 20.16 -12.86
C SER A 84 2.41 19.19 -13.77
N ALA A 85 1.58 19.70 -14.69
CA ALA A 85 0.91 18.85 -15.68
C ALA A 85 1.90 18.17 -16.65
N ARG A 86 3.18 18.54 -16.63
CA ARG A 86 4.23 17.95 -17.48
C ARG A 86 4.86 16.69 -16.90
N GLU A 87 4.58 16.38 -15.64
CA GLU A 87 5.03 15.11 -15.05
C GLU A 87 4.56 13.94 -15.90
N LYS A 88 5.42 12.92 -16.02
CA LYS A 88 5.10 11.69 -16.75
C LYS A 88 4.60 10.58 -15.84
N SER A 89 4.97 10.67 -14.57
CA SER A 89 4.52 9.80 -13.51
C SER A 89 4.54 10.57 -12.20
N LEU A 90 3.84 10.04 -11.20
CA LEU A 90 3.87 10.54 -9.83
C LEU A 90 4.24 9.40 -8.90
N THR A 91 5.13 9.65 -7.96
CA THR A 91 5.63 8.65 -7.01
C THR A 91 5.20 9.01 -5.60
N LEU A 92 4.28 8.22 -5.05
CA LEU A 92 3.87 8.31 -3.66
C LEU A 92 4.99 7.75 -2.77
N GLN A 93 5.25 8.45 -1.68
CA GLN A 93 6.23 8.06 -0.67
C GLN A 93 5.60 8.16 0.72
N SER A 94 5.97 7.22 1.59
CA SER A 94 5.67 7.27 3.00
C SER A 94 6.77 6.55 3.78
N ARG A 95 6.84 6.80 5.08
CA ARG A 95 7.85 6.20 5.95
C ARG A 95 7.64 4.68 6.02
N ASN A 96 8.69 3.92 5.70
CA ASN A 96 8.69 2.45 5.71
C ASN A 96 7.75 1.78 4.71
N TYR A 97 7.29 2.53 3.69
CA TYR A 97 6.56 1.95 2.56
C TYR A 97 7.44 1.91 1.32
N GLU A 98 7.30 0.87 0.52
CA GLU A 98 7.79 0.88 -0.84
C GLU A 98 7.11 2.01 -1.64
N PRO A 99 7.88 2.85 -2.36
CA PRO A 99 7.29 3.91 -3.17
C PRO A 99 6.38 3.35 -4.26
N LEU A 100 5.23 4.00 -4.46
CA LEU A 100 4.28 3.65 -5.50
C LEU A 100 4.34 4.68 -6.62
N THR A 101 4.81 4.27 -7.80
CA THR A 101 4.78 5.12 -9.00
C THR A 101 3.54 4.83 -9.83
N ILE A 102 2.80 5.87 -10.18
CA ILE A 102 1.69 5.83 -11.13
C ILE A 102 2.08 6.60 -12.39
N GLU A 103 1.85 6.01 -13.56
CA GLU A 103 2.08 6.68 -14.83
C GLU A 103 0.94 7.67 -15.12
N ALA A 104 1.25 8.74 -15.84
CA ALA A 104 0.24 9.64 -16.37
C ALA A 104 -0.72 8.90 -17.33
N PRO A 105 -1.97 9.35 -17.47
CA PRO A 105 -2.87 8.84 -18.51
C PRO A 105 -2.28 8.99 -19.92
N ASP A 106 -2.81 8.29 -20.91
CA ASP A 106 -2.28 8.28 -22.30
C ASP A 106 -2.04 9.67 -22.91
N ARG A 107 -2.85 10.67 -22.54
CA ARG A 107 -2.73 12.07 -23.01
C ARG A 107 -1.94 12.97 -22.06
N GLY A 108 -1.25 12.40 -21.08
CA GLY A 108 -0.58 13.10 -20.00
C GLY A 108 -1.55 13.68 -18.97
N PHE A 109 -0.98 14.31 -17.94
CA PHE A 109 -1.73 15.16 -17.03
C PHE A 109 -2.12 16.46 -17.74
N LYS A 110 -3.28 17.00 -17.39
CA LYS A 110 -3.83 18.22 -17.99
C LYS A 110 -3.85 19.36 -16.95
N PRO A 111 -3.41 20.57 -17.31
CA PRO A 111 -3.48 21.74 -16.44
C PRO A 111 -4.90 21.98 -15.91
N GLY A 112 -5.03 22.32 -14.62
CA GLY A 112 -6.32 22.66 -14.02
C GLY A 112 -7.29 21.49 -13.84
N ILE A 113 -6.80 20.25 -13.94
CA ILE A 113 -7.58 19.03 -13.74
C ILE A 113 -7.22 18.33 -12.44
N VAL A 114 -8.25 17.80 -11.77
CA VAL A 114 -8.10 16.95 -10.59
C VAL A 114 -8.05 15.48 -11.01
N TYR A 115 -7.03 14.78 -10.55
CA TYR A 115 -6.89 13.33 -10.64
C TYR A 115 -7.14 12.73 -9.27
N PHE A 116 -7.84 11.61 -9.22
CA PHE A 116 -8.13 10.89 -8.01
C PHE A 116 -7.35 9.59 -7.98
N LEU A 117 -6.66 9.38 -6.86
CA LEU A 117 -5.94 8.15 -6.56
C LEU A 117 -6.42 7.62 -5.22
N ARG A 118 -7.06 6.46 -5.25
CA ARG A 118 -7.40 5.72 -4.04
C ARG A 118 -6.42 4.57 -3.87
N VAL A 119 -5.84 4.47 -2.67
CA VAL A 119 -4.89 3.41 -2.32
C VAL A 119 -5.31 2.68 -1.06
N ASP A 120 -4.98 1.40 -0.98
CA ASP A 120 -4.89 0.65 0.26
C ASP A 120 -3.42 0.53 0.69
N THR A 121 -3.19 0.08 1.92
CA THR A 121 -1.85 -0.31 2.38
C THR A 121 -1.80 -1.78 2.72
N HIS A 122 -0.73 -2.46 2.32
CA HIS A 122 -0.43 -3.80 2.79
C HIS A 122 0.53 -3.68 3.97
N ASP A 123 -0.03 -3.74 5.18
CA ASP A 123 0.68 -3.51 6.44
C ASP A 123 0.65 -4.74 7.31
N ASP A 124 1.71 -4.97 8.08
CA ASP A 124 1.62 -5.89 9.21
C ASP A 124 0.50 -5.47 10.17
N VAL A 125 -0.26 -6.45 10.65
CA VAL A 125 -1.35 -6.28 11.61
C VAL A 125 -1.04 -7.03 12.90
N ASP A 126 -1.52 -6.47 14.02
CA ASP A 126 -1.37 -7.12 15.32
C ASP A 126 -2.29 -8.35 15.39
N VAL A 127 -1.71 -9.50 15.69
CA VAL A 127 -2.42 -10.78 15.82
C VAL A 127 -2.19 -11.36 17.21
N SER A 128 -3.26 -11.78 17.86
CA SER A 128 -3.22 -12.47 19.15
C SER A 128 -3.76 -13.89 19.03
N ILE A 129 -2.97 -14.87 19.44
CA ILE A 129 -3.35 -16.29 19.52
C ILE A 129 -3.53 -16.64 21.00
N ARG A 130 -4.78 -16.73 21.44
CA ARG A 130 -5.10 -17.09 22.83
C ARG A 130 -5.28 -18.59 22.90
N VAL A 131 -4.46 -19.25 23.72
CA VAL A 131 -4.46 -20.70 23.89
C VAL A 131 -4.65 -21.03 25.37
N ASN A 132 -5.47 -22.03 25.64
CA ASN A 132 -5.60 -22.66 26.95
C ASN A 132 -5.31 -24.17 26.82
N PRO A 133 -4.46 -24.76 27.67
CA PRO A 133 -3.64 -24.10 28.70
C PRO A 133 -2.54 -23.18 28.09
N PRO A 134 -2.09 -22.15 28.83
CA PRO A 134 -1.27 -21.06 28.27
C PRO A 134 0.19 -21.45 27.96
N ASN A 135 0.62 -22.65 28.33
CA ASN A 135 1.98 -23.15 28.14
C ASN A 135 2.18 -23.94 26.82
N ALA A 136 1.20 -23.90 25.91
CA ALA A 136 1.34 -24.49 24.58
C ALA A 136 2.39 -23.74 23.73
N ASN A 137 3.13 -24.47 22.91
CA ASN A 137 4.03 -23.91 21.91
C ASN A 137 3.23 -23.50 20.67
N ILE A 138 3.39 -22.26 20.24
CA ILE A 138 2.74 -21.70 19.07
C ILE A 138 3.80 -21.49 17.99
N ARG A 139 3.57 -22.03 16.78
CA ARG A 139 4.38 -21.72 15.60
C ARG A 139 3.49 -21.15 14.51
N ILE A 140 3.94 -20.06 13.89
CA ILE A 140 3.31 -19.50 12.70
C ILE A 140 4.33 -19.51 11.57
N ASP A 141 3.97 -20.09 10.43
CA ASP A 141 4.88 -20.29 9.28
C ASP A 141 6.18 -21.02 9.62
N ARG A 142 6.08 -21.92 10.61
CA ARG A 142 7.16 -22.71 11.24
C ARG A 142 8.05 -21.92 12.21
N ASP A 143 7.86 -20.61 12.32
CA ASP A 143 8.57 -19.76 13.28
C ASP A 143 7.92 -19.81 14.65
N LEU A 144 8.76 -20.00 15.69
CA LEU A 144 8.29 -20.08 17.07
C LEU A 144 7.83 -18.70 17.54
N TRP A 145 6.56 -18.61 17.95
CA TRP A 145 5.99 -17.42 18.58
C TRP A 145 6.17 -17.51 20.09
N ALA A 146 7.24 -16.86 20.60
CA ALA A 146 7.55 -16.83 22.02
C ALA A 146 6.49 -16.09 22.87
N GLN A 147 5.66 -15.28 22.22
CA GLN A 147 4.51 -14.61 22.82
C GLN A 147 3.25 -14.94 22.04
N ASN A 148 2.13 -14.92 22.75
CA ASN A 148 0.77 -15.12 22.25
C ASN A 148 0.29 -13.96 21.35
N THR A 149 1.17 -13.01 21.06
CA THR A 149 0.91 -11.80 20.28
C THR A 149 2.09 -11.51 19.38
N GLY A 150 1.81 -11.10 18.15
CA GLY A 150 2.84 -10.76 17.17
C GLY A 150 2.24 -9.97 16.01
N LYS A 151 3.04 -9.78 14.98
CA LYS A 151 2.65 -9.07 13.76
C LYS A 151 2.70 -10.01 12.57
N LEU A 152 1.66 -9.98 11.75
CA LEU A 152 1.57 -10.77 10.52
C LEU A 152 1.11 -9.89 9.37
N THR A 153 1.59 -10.19 8.17
CA THR A 153 1.05 -9.60 6.95
C THR A 153 -0.37 -10.10 6.69
N PRO A 154 -1.22 -9.35 5.97
CA PRO A 154 -2.49 -9.88 5.49
C PRO A 154 -2.26 -11.03 4.51
N GLY A 155 -3.02 -12.11 4.65
CA GLY A 155 -2.87 -13.30 3.83
C GLY A 155 -3.03 -14.59 4.63
N SER A 156 -2.56 -15.68 4.03
CA SER A 156 -2.71 -17.02 4.56
C SER A 156 -1.45 -17.42 5.33
N HIS A 157 -1.61 -17.74 6.61
CA HIS A 157 -0.51 -18.14 7.50
C HIS A 157 -0.78 -19.52 8.10
N SER A 158 0.23 -20.38 8.14
CA SER A 158 0.11 -21.70 8.76
C SER A 158 0.26 -21.57 10.28
N LEU A 159 -0.63 -22.19 11.04
CA LEU A 159 -0.59 -22.24 12.50
C LEU A 159 -0.38 -23.68 12.95
N GLU A 160 0.53 -23.85 13.90
CA GLU A 160 0.74 -25.08 14.65
C GLU A 160 0.73 -24.75 16.14
N ILE A 161 -0.12 -25.43 16.91
CA ILE A 161 -0.15 -25.35 18.38
C ILE A 161 0.12 -26.75 18.92
N THR A 162 1.11 -26.86 19.80
CA THR A 162 1.51 -28.15 20.39
C THR A 162 1.72 -28.05 21.89
N LEU A 163 1.34 -29.09 22.63
CA LEU A 163 1.62 -29.25 24.04
C LEU A 163 1.75 -30.74 24.38
N GLU A 164 2.69 -31.09 25.24
CA GLU A 164 2.87 -32.47 25.69
C GLU A 164 1.61 -33.01 26.36
N GLY A 165 1.15 -34.18 25.92
CA GLY A 165 -0.08 -34.81 26.41
C GLY A 165 -1.37 -34.30 25.76
N TYR A 166 -1.27 -33.43 24.74
CA TYR A 166 -2.40 -32.93 23.96
C TYR A 166 -2.23 -33.25 22.47
N ASP A 167 -3.36 -33.39 21.77
CA ASP A 167 -3.34 -33.51 20.30
C ASP A 167 -2.95 -32.15 19.68
N PRO A 168 -2.06 -32.15 18.66
CA PRO A 168 -1.63 -30.92 18.01
C PRO A 168 -2.75 -30.30 17.15
N ILE A 169 -2.82 -28.97 17.13
CA ILE A 169 -3.72 -28.22 16.25
C ILE A 169 -2.91 -27.71 15.05
N HIS A 170 -3.41 -27.98 13.85
CA HIS A 170 -2.89 -27.45 12.60
C HIS A 170 -4.00 -26.73 11.85
N GLU A 171 -3.83 -25.44 11.59
CA GLU A 171 -4.82 -24.61 10.90
C GLU A 171 -4.15 -23.63 9.94
N THR A 172 -4.94 -23.06 9.04
CA THR A 172 -4.54 -21.93 8.22
C THR A 172 -5.29 -20.67 8.68
N LEU A 173 -4.56 -19.71 9.24
CA LEU A 173 -5.09 -18.40 9.60
C LEU A 173 -5.25 -17.53 8.36
N GLN A 174 -6.44 -16.97 8.20
CA GLN A 174 -6.68 -15.90 7.21
C GLN A 174 -6.58 -14.56 7.93
N ILE A 175 -5.48 -13.85 7.67
CA ILE A 175 -5.20 -12.54 8.24
C ILE A 175 -5.72 -11.47 7.28
N GLU A 176 -6.68 -10.68 7.74
CA GLU A 176 -7.14 -9.50 7.00
C GLU A 176 -6.24 -8.30 7.31
N ASN A 177 -6.42 -7.20 6.58
CA ASN A 177 -5.73 -5.93 6.83
C ASN A 177 -6.28 -5.17 8.07
N ARG A 178 -6.51 -5.89 9.18
CA ARG A 178 -6.89 -5.37 10.50
C ARG A 178 -6.38 -6.29 11.60
N ALA A 179 -6.29 -5.77 12.83
CA ALA A 179 -5.91 -6.57 13.98
C ALA A 179 -6.87 -7.76 14.18
N ALA A 180 -6.32 -8.91 14.59
CA ALA A 180 -7.06 -10.16 14.71
C ALA A 180 -6.78 -10.88 16.04
N VAL A 181 -7.79 -11.59 16.54
CA VAL A 181 -7.67 -12.44 17.74
C VAL A 181 -8.26 -13.80 17.42
N PHE A 182 -7.46 -14.85 17.64
CA PHE A 182 -7.86 -16.25 17.50
C PHE A 182 -7.85 -16.91 18.87
N ASN A 183 -8.84 -17.76 19.15
CA ASN A 183 -9.00 -18.42 20.45
C ASN A 183 -9.02 -19.94 20.28
N TYR A 184 -8.24 -20.63 21.08
CA TYR A 184 -8.12 -22.08 21.14
C TYR A 184 -8.22 -22.51 22.60
N THR A 185 -9.07 -23.49 22.90
CA THR A 185 -9.50 -23.87 24.26
C THR A 185 -9.21 -25.30 24.61
#